data_AF-A0A6L4A0M9-F1
#
_entry.id   AF-A0A6L4A0M9-F1
#
_cell.length_a   1.000
_cell.length_b   1.000
_cell.length_c   1.000
_cell.angle_alpha   90.00
_cell.angle_beta   90.00
_cell.angle_gamma   90.00
#
_symmetry.space_group_name_H-M   'P 1'
#
loop_
_entity.id
_entity.type
_entity.pdbx_description
1 polymer ?
#
loop_
_entity_poly.entity_id
_entity_poly.type
_entity_poly.pdbx_seq_one_letter_code
_entity_poly.pdbx_strand_id
1 'polypeptide(L)' 'MRDFYERFYTLAPTSPAHSEFCQRVFGADLCQHGFVDMAQLNRLIDLADIRGGQHVLDIGCGVGMIAEYISDVTGAYVTG' A
#
# COMPACT_ATOMS: atom_id res chain seq x y z
N MET A 1 -5.15 3.62 20.94
CA MET A 1 -4.65 3.29 19.58
C MET A 1 -5.67 3.64 18.50
N ARG A 2 -6.97 3.36 18.68
CA ARG A 2 -8.03 3.75 17.72
C ARG A 2 -7.98 5.23 17.32
N ASP A 3 -8.02 6.14 18.30
CA ASP A 3 -8.02 7.59 18.04
C ASP A 3 -6.78 8.08 17.27
N PHE A 4 -5.65 7.39 17.47
CA PHE A 4 -4.42 7.67 16.71
C PHE A 4 -4.61 7.29 15.25
N TYR A 5 -5.05 6.07 14.95
CA TYR A 5 -5.22 5.60 13.57
C TYR A 5 -6.35 6.32 12.84
N GLU A 6 -7.45 6.66 13.51
CA GLU A 6 -8.52 7.49 12.92
C GLU A 6 -7.97 8.85 12.50
N ARG A 7 -7.24 9.54 13.39
CA ARG A 7 -6.61 10.82 13.07
C ARG A 7 -5.54 10.69 11.99
N PHE A 8 -4.71 9.64 12.08
CA PHE A 8 -3.64 9.38 11.11
C PHE A 8 -4.23 9.21 9.71
N TYR A 9 -5.16 8.28 9.52
CA TYR A 9 -5.75 8.01 8.19
C TYR A 9 -6.64 9.14 7.69
N THR A 10 -7.17 9.99 8.57
CA THR A 10 -7.86 11.23 8.14
C THR A 10 -6.89 12.26 7.56
N LEU A 11 -5.69 12.39 8.14
CA LEU A 11 -4.77 13.49 7.82
C LEU A 11 -3.70 13.09 6.79
N ALA A 12 -3.23 11.85 6.83
CA ALA A 12 -2.16 11.32 5.99
C ALA A 12 -2.35 11.63 4.49
N PRO A 13 -3.54 11.42 3.87
CA PRO A 13 -3.74 11.69 2.45
C PRO A 13 -3.55 13.15 2.03
N THR A 14 -3.65 14.10 2.97
CA THR A 14 -3.54 15.54 2.72
C THR A 14 -2.25 16.15 3.26
N SER A 15 -1.36 15.35 3.85
CA SER A 15 -0.15 15.82 4.52
C SER A 15 1.06 15.77 3.58
N PRO A 16 1.60 16.93 3.14
CA PRO A 16 2.78 16.94 2.27
C PRO A 16 4.01 16.32 2.95
N ALA A 17 4.14 16.52 4.26
CA ALA A 17 5.25 15.96 5.03
C ALA A 17 5.17 14.43 5.11
N HIS A 18 3.97 13.85 5.18
CA HIS A 18 3.79 12.39 5.18
C HIS A 18 4.04 11.80 3.79
N SER A 19 3.59 12.48 2.74
CA SER A 19 3.88 12.09 1.36
C SER A 19 5.39 12.08 1.08
N GLU A 20 6.11 13.15 1.46
CA GLU A 20 7.56 13.22 1.32
C GLU A 20 8.26 12.12 2.12
N PHE A 21 7.81 11.87 3.36
CA PHE A 21 8.32 10.77 4.17
C PHE A 21 8.15 9.42 3.46
N CYS A 22 6.96 9.13 2.91
CA CYS A 22 6.71 7.86 2.24
C CYS A 22 7.58 7.68 1.00
N GLN A 23 7.70 8.72 0.17
CA GLN A 23 8.58 8.69 -1.00
C GLN A 23 10.04 8.43 -0.63
N ARG A 24 10.54 9.07 0.44
CA ARG A 24 11.95 8.94 0.85
C ARG A 24 12.26 7.61 1.52
N VAL A 25 11.33 7.08 2.31
CA VAL A 25 11.57 5.88 3.13
C VAL A 25 11.15 4.61 2.38
N PHE A 26 10.03 4.64 1.67
CA PHE A 26 9.47 3.45 1.02
C PHE A 26 9.61 3.46 -0.51
N GLY A 27 9.91 4.62 -1.12
CA GLY A 27 10.09 4.78 -2.56
C GLY A 27 8.84 5.20 -3.32
N ALA A 28 7.66 5.15 -2.69
CA ALA A 28 6.40 5.65 -3.23
C ALA A 28 5.47 6.06 -2.07
N ASP A 29 4.54 6.97 -2.35
CA ASP A 29 3.47 7.32 -1.41
C ASP A 29 2.24 6.44 -1.64
N LEU A 30 2.18 5.36 -0.87
CA LEU A 30 1.03 4.48 -0.74
C LEU A 30 0.38 4.63 0.65
N CYS A 31 0.50 5.83 1.25
CA CYS A 31 0.04 6.15 2.60
C CYS A 31 0.64 5.19 3.67
N GLN A 32 1.92 4.83 3.53
CA GLN A 32 2.52 3.84 4.41
C GLN A 32 2.80 4.36 5.83
N HIS A 33 2.64 3.47 6.82
CA HIS A 33 2.99 3.70 8.21
C HIS A 33 3.74 2.48 8.78
N GLY A 34 4.90 2.19 8.20
CA GLY A 34 5.76 1.06 8.61
C GLY A 34 5.44 -0.28 7.94
N PHE A 35 4.85 -0.27 6.74
CA PHE A 35 4.48 -1.49 6.02
C PHE A 35 5.66 -2.07 5.22
N VAL A 36 5.78 -1.66 3.96
CA VAL A 36 6.59 -2.30 2.94
C VAL A 36 7.21 -1.22 2.06
N ASP A 37 8.49 -1.36 1.74
CA ASP A 37 9.11 -0.56 0.67
C ASP A 37 8.82 -1.16 -0.71
N MET A 38 9.12 -0.44 -1.77
CA MET A 38 8.85 -0.93 -3.13
C MET A 38 9.64 -2.20 -3.49
N ALA A 39 10.84 -2.40 -2.95
CA ALA A 39 11.64 -3.59 -3.25
C ALA A 39 11.00 -4.84 -2.62
N GLN A 40 10.55 -4.73 -1.37
CA GLN A 40 9.83 -5.77 -0.67
C GLN A 40 8.46 -6.06 -1.30
N LEU A 41 7.73 -5.02 -1.72
CA LEU A 41 6.42 -5.18 -2.35
C LEU A 41 6.53 -5.89 -3.71
N ASN A 42 7.47 -5.45 -4.55
CA ASN A 42 7.73 -6.12 -5.84
C ASN A 42 8.19 -7.57 -5.63
N ARG A 43 9.04 -7.81 -4.63
CA ARG A 43 9.46 -9.17 -4.30
C ARG A 43 8.30 -10.06 -3.85
N LEU A 44 7.33 -9.51 -3.11
CA LEU A 44 6.13 -10.23 -2.71
C LEU A 44 5.26 -10.59 -3.92
N ILE A 45 5.02 -9.63 -4.81
CA ILE A 45 4.27 -9.83 -6.07
C ILE A 45 4.89 -10.97 -6.89
N ASP A 46 6.22 -10.94 -7.06
CA ASP A 46 6.95 -11.96 -7.79
C ASP A 46 6.88 -13.34 -7.13
N LEU A 47 7.05 -13.41 -5.80
CA LEU A 47 7.05 -14.65 -5.04
C LEU A 47 5.66 -15.32 -4.99
N ALA A 48 4.62 -14.51 -4.88
CA ALA A 48 3.23 -14.98 -4.89
C ALA A 48 2.72 -15.26 -6.32
N ASP A 49 3.53 -14.98 -7.35
CA ASP A 49 3.20 -15.10 -8.77
C ASP A 49 1.85 -14.42 -9.09
N ILE A 50 1.69 -13.18 -8.62
CA ILE A 50 0.49 -12.38 -8.87
C ILE A 50 0.50 -11.90 -10.32
N ARG A 51 -0.51 -12.29 -11.09
CA ARG A 51 -0.65 -12.04 -12.52
C ARG A 51 -2.05 -11.54 -12.87
N GLY A 52 -2.16 -10.98 -14.08
CA GLY A 52 -3.40 -10.47 -14.62
C GLY A 52 -4.53 -11.49 -14.63
N GLY A 53 -5.73 -11.04 -14.28
CA GLY A 53 -6.95 -11.86 -14.28
C GLY A 53 -7.12 -12.79 -13.06
N GLN A 54 -6.13 -12.88 -12.17
CA GLN A 54 -6.28 -13.58 -10.90
C GLN A 54 -7.09 -12.75 -9.90
N HIS A 55 -7.70 -13.41 -8.92
CA HIS A 55 -8.33 -12.76 -7.77
C HIS A 55 -7.42 -12.87 -6.55
N VAL A 56 -7.03 -11.73 -5.99
CA VAL A 56 -6.10 -11.62 -4.85
C VAL A 56 -6.82 -10.98 -3.68
N LEU A 57 -6.63 -11.53 -2.48
CA LEU A 57 -7.08 -10.93 -1.23
C LEU A 57 -5.87 -10.30 -0.53
N ASP A 58 -5.87 -8.97 -0.41
CA ASP A 58 -4.95 -8.22 0.44
C ASP A 58 -5.56 -8.09 1.83
N ILE A 59 -4.90 -8.65 2.85
CA ILE A 59 -5.36 -8.58 4.24
C ILE A 59 -4.47 -7.60 4.99
N GLY A 60 -4.95 -6.38 5.18
CA GLY A 60 -4.25 -5.32 5.91
C GLY A 60 -5.21 -4.40 6.67
N CYS A 61 -4.64 -3.46 7.41
CA CYS A 61 -5.39 -2.40 8.12
C CYS A 61 -5.17 -1.01 7.52
N GLY A 62 -4.60 -0.94 6.32
CA GLY A 62 -4.33 0.30 5.60
C GLY A 62 -5.55 0.89 4.91
N VAL A 63 -5.31 1.89 4.07
CA VAL A 63 -6.35 2.61 3.30
C VAL A 63 -6.56 2.06 1.88
N GLY A 64 -6.09 0.85 1.61
CA GLY A 64 -6.26 0.17 0.31
C GLY A 64 -5.29 0.59 -0.81
N MET A 65 -4.41 1.58 -0.60
CA MET A 65 -3.50 2.03 -1.66
C MET A 65 -2.47 0.97 -2.10
N ILE A 66 -2.09 0.04 -1.23
CA ILE A 66 -1.22 -1.10 -1.63
C ILE A 66 -2.02 -2.09 -2.48
N ALA A 67 -3.27 -2.40 -2.10
CA ALA A 67 -4.15 -3.24 -2.89
C ALA A 67 -4.38 -2.66 -4.30
N GLU A 68 -4.63 -1.36 -4.39
CA GLU A 68 -4.76 -0.63 -5.66
C GLU A 68 -3.47 -0.71 -6.48
N TYR A 69 -2.31 -0.46 -5.86
CA TYR A 69 -1.02 -0.57 -6.53
C TYR A 69 -0.78 -1.97 -7.12
N ILE A 70 -1.07 -3.03 -6.36
CA ILE A 70 -0.91 -4.42 -6.84
C ILE A 70 -1.85 -4.66 -8.04
N SER A 71 -3.10 -4.20 -7.96
CA SER A 71 -4.07 -4.28 -9.06
C SER A 71 -3.50 -3.61 -10.32
N ASP A 72 -3.03 -2.37 -10.19
CA ASP A 72 -2.51 -1.57 -11.32
C ASP A 72 -1.31 -2.20 -12.00
N VAL A 73 -0.33 -2.69 -11.24
CA VAL A 73 0.94 -3.17 -11.82
C VAL A 73 0.87 -4.62 -12.33
N THR A 74 -0.10 -5.40 -11.86
CA THR A 74 -0.23 -6.83 -12.23
C THR A 74 -1.42 -7.11 -13.15
N GLY A 75 -2.46 -6.27 -13.12
CA GLY A 75 -3.76 -6.51 -13.75
C GLY A 75 -4.62 -7.54 -13.01
N ALA A 76 -4.28 -7.90 -11.77
CA ALA A 76 -5.08 -8.78 -10.93
C ALA A 76 -6.29 -8.03 -10.34
N TYR A 77 -7.36 -8.75 -10.03
CA TYR A 77 -8.49 -8.23 -9.27
C TYR A 77 -8.19 -8.34 -7.77
N VAL A 78 -7.82 -7.23 -7.14
CA VAL A 78 -7.46 -7.21 -5.71
C VAL A 78 -8.64 -6.77 -4.85
N THR A 79 -8.95 -7.55 -3.82
CA THR A 79 -9.90 -7.19 -2.76
C THR A 79 -9.11 -6.87 -1.50
N GLY A 80 -9.33 -5.70 -0.90
CA GLY A 80 -8.70 -5.24 0.33
C GLY A 80 -9.69 -4.79 1.39
#